data_AF-A0A1F4G5F7-F1
#
_entry.id   AF-A0A1F4G5F7-F1
#
_cell.length_a   1.000
_cell.length_b   1.000
_cell.length_c   1.000
_cell.angle_alpha   90.00
_cell.angle_beta   90.00
_cell.angle_gamma   90.00
#
_symmetry.space_group_name_H-M   'P 1'
#
loop_
_entity.id
_entity.type
_entity.pdbx_description
1 polymer ?
#
loop_
_entity_poly.entity_id
_entity_poly.type
_entity_poly.pdbx_seq_one_letter_code
_entity_poly.pdbx_strand_id
1 'polypeptide(L)'
;MDAQSPSREVAAAAEVIRQHLLQHPQASDTAEGIQRWWVLPQLGEVSLQVVEAALALLETEGVIQRLQQAWAPTAYLAARPQGEGRRPTDH
;
A
#
# COMPACT_ATOMS: atom_id res chain seq x y z
N MET A 1 -25.39 -1.90 14.48
CA MET A 1 -24.59 -3.09 14.12
C MET A 1 -23.90 -2.75 12.82
N ASP A 2 -22.63 -2.46 12.96
CA ASP A 2 -21.92 -1.41 12.25
C ASP A 2 -21.15 -2.03 11.08
N ALA A 3 -21.84 -2.24 9.96
CA ALA A 3 -21.24 -2.75 8.72
C ALA A 3 -20.47 -1.67 7.94
N GLN A 4 -20.33 -0.45 8.48
CA GLN A 4 -19.69 0.70 7.84
C GLN A 4 -18.23 0.91 8.27
N SER A 5 -17.76 0.21 9.31
CA SER A 5 -16.47 0.50 9.97
C SER A 5 -15.19 0.10 9.21
N PRO A 6 -15.13 -0.94 8.35
CA PRO A 6 -13.87 -1.25 7.67
C PRO A 6 -13.48 -0.15 6.69
N SER A 7 -14.44 0.53 6.05
CA SER A 7 -14.13 1.59 5.09
C SER A 7 -13.44 2.81 5.72
N ARG A 8 -13.75 3.14 7.00
CA ARG A 8 -13.09 4.25 7.69
C ARG A 8 -11.66 3.93 8.09
N GLU A 9 -11.43 2.72 8.61
CA GLU A 9 -10.07 2.26 8.94
C GLU A 9 -9.22 2.11 7.69
N VAL A 10 -9.81 1.59 6.60
CA VAL A 10 -9.17 1.50 5.28
C VAL A 10 -8.82 2.90 4.75
N ALA A 11 -9.76 3.84 4.80
CA ALA A 11 -9.50 5.22 4.36
C ALA A 11 -8.43 5.91 5.21
N ALA A 12 -8.44 5.69 6.53
CA ALA A 12 -7.43 6.26 7.41
C ALA A 12 -6.04 5.65 7.16
N ALA A 13 -5.97 4.32 6.96
CA ALA A 13 -4.73 3.63 6.57
C ALA A 13 -4.23 4.12 5.20
N ALA A 14 -5.12 4.29 4.22
CA ALA A 14 -4.78 4.80 2.90
C ALA A 14 -4.21 6.22 2.98
N GLU A 15 -4.83 7.11 3.76
CA GLU A 15 -4.31 8.46 3.97
C GLU A 15 -2.95 8.44 4.66
N VAL A 16 -2.80 7.63 5.72
CA VAL A 16 -1.51 7.46 6.42
C VAL A 16 -0.41 7.01 5.46
N ILE A 17 -0.67 5.97 4.66
CA ILE A 17 0.29 5.43 3.68
C ILE A 17 0.62 6.49 2.64
N ARG A 18 -0.39 7.20 2.11
CA ARG A 18 -0.22 8.30 1.16
C ARG A 18 0.64 9.42 1.72
N GLN A 19 0.36 9.88 2.94
CA GLN A 19 1.16 10.92 3.60
C GLN A 19 2.61 10.44 3.79
N HIS A 20 2.80 9.19 4.23
CA HIS A 20 4.14 8.62 4.41
C HIS A 20 4.93 8.60 3.10
N LEU A 21 4.30 8.20 1.99
CA LEU A 21 4.90 8.19 0.65
C LEU A 21 5.16 9.60 0.10
N LEU A 22 4.31 10.58 0.41
CA LEU A 22 4.55 11.99 0.06
C LEU A 22 5.77 12.55 0.76
N GLN A 23 5.99 12.21 2.03
CA GLN A 23 7.19 12.59 2.79
C GLN A 23 8.43 11.79 2.35
N HIS A 24 8.24 10.52 1.98
CA HIS A 24 9.31 9.59 1.61
C HIS A 24 9.00 8.84 0.30
N PRO A 25 9.14 9.48 -0.87
CA PRO A 25 8.81 8.89 -2.19
C PRO A 25 9.80 7.80 -2.67
N GLN A 26 10.68 7.36 -1.77
CA GLN A 26 11.63 6.25 -1.96
C GLN A 26 11.31 5.08 -1.03
N ALA A 27 10.34 5.23 -0.12
CA ALA A 27 9.91 4.17 0.75
C ALA A 27 9.22 3.07 -0.08
N SER A 28 9.67 1.84 0.13
CA SER A 28 9.20 0.65 -0.57
C SER A 28 9.26 -0.50 0.42
N ASP A 29 8.10 -1.03 0.77
CA ASP A 29 7.98 -2.08 1.77
C ASP A 29 6.87 -3.08 1.38
N THR A 30 6.89 -4.25 2.00
CA THR A 30 5.81 -5.23 1.84
C THR A 30 4.56 -4.80 2.61
N ALA A 31 3.39 -5.38 2.32
CA ALA A 31 2.17 -5.08 3.08
C ALA A 31 2.35 -5.24 4.60
N GLU A 32 3.09 -6.28 5.03
CA GLU A 32 3.43 -6.50 6.44
C GLU A 32 4.37 -5.42 6.99
N GLY A 33 5.35 -4.96 6.20
CA GLY A 33 6.24 -3.87 6.57
C GLY A 33 5.48 -2.56 6.73
N ILE A 34 4.63 -2.23 5.76
CA ILE A 34 3.78 -1.02 5.79
C ILE A 34 2.84 -1.07 6.99
N GLN A 35 2.23 -2.23 7.27
CA GLN A 35 1.42 -2.41 8.47
C GLN A 35 2.23 -2.12 9.75
N ARG A 36 3.41 -2.72 9.91
CA ARG A 36 4.19 -2.64 11.16
C ARG A 36 4.95 -1.34 11.35
N TRP A 37 5.39 -0.70 10.27
CA TRP A 37 6.26 0.47 10.33
C TRP A 37 5.55 1.78 9.99
N TRP A 38 4.55 1.77 9.11
CA TRP A 38 3.88 3.02 8.68
C TRP A 38 2.54 3.19 9.37
N VAL A 39 1.74 2.11 9.40
CA VAL A 39 0.38 2.12 9.93
C VAL A 39 0.36 1.96 11.45
N LEU A 40 1.05 0.96 12.01
CA LEU A 40 1.08 0.67 13.44
C LEU A 40 1.44 1.89 14.33
N PRO A 41 2.50 2.68 14.04
CA PRO A 41 2.82 3.84 14.89
C PRO A 41 1.85 5.01 14.75
N GLN A 42 1.00 5.06 13.72
CA GLN A 42 0.09 6.18 13.47
C GLN A 42 -1.37 5.86 13.79
N LEU A 43 -1.83 4.66 13.43
CA LEU A 43 -3.21 4.19 13.59
C LEU A 43 -3.37 3.13 14.69
N GLY A 44 -2.27 2.56 15.19
CA GLY A 44 -2.30 1.47 16.15
C GLY A 44 -2.48 0.10 15.49
N GLU A 45 -3.05 -0.85 16.21
CA GLU A 45 -3.14 -2.24 15.79
C GLU A 45 -4.23 -2.42 14.71
N VAL A 46 -3.85 -2.25 13.44
CA VAL A 46 -4.75 -2.42 12.29
C VAL A 46 -4.54 -3.80 11.68
N SER A 47 -5.62 -4.47 11.29
CA SER A 47 -5.55 -5.77 10.63
C SER A 47 -4.89 -5.69 9.25
N LEU A 48 -4.12 -6.72 8.88
CA LEU A 48 -3.48 -6.79 7.57
C LEU A 48 -4.48 -6.62 6.42
N GLN A 49 -5.69 -7.18 6.55
CA GLN A 49 -6.77 -7.05 5.56
C GLN A 49 -7.19 -5.60 5.29
N VAL A 50 -7.16 -4.74 6.31
CA VAL A 50 -7.46 -3.31 6.18
C VAL A 50 -6.33 -2.61 5.44
N VAL A 51 -5.08 -2.97 5.74
CA VAL A 51 -3.90 -2.44 5.05
C VAL A 51 -3.87 -2.88 3.58
N GLU A 52 -4.17 -4.15 3.29
CA GLU A 52 -4.28 -4.67 1.92
C GLU A 52 -5.40 -3.96 1.13
N ALA A 53 -6.57 -3.74 1.73
CA ALA A 53 -7.66 -3.00 1.10
C ALA A 53 -7.28 -1.53 0.85
N ALA A 54 -6.56 -0.90 1.78
CA ALA A 54 -6.05 0.47 1.62
C ALA A 54 -5.01 0.56 0.50
N LEU A 55 -4.08 -0.39 0.44
CA LEU A 55 -3.09 -0.49 -0.62
C LEU A 55 -3.76 -0.73 -1.98
N ALA A 56 -4.76 -1.61 -2.07
CA ALA A 56 -5.50 -1.86 -3.31
C ALA A 56 -6.25 -0.61 -3.82
N LEU A 57 -6.82 0.19 -2.92
CA LEU A 57 -7.42 1.49 -3.27
C LEU A 57 -6.36 2.44 -3.83
N LEU A 58 -5.25 2.62 -3.12
CA LEU A 58 -4.17 3.50 -3.56
C LEU A 58 -3.51 3.03 -4.87
N GLU A 59 -3.46 1.72 -5.12
CA GLU A 59 -2.99 1.14 -6.38
C GLU A 59 -3.94 1.49 -7.53
N THR A 60 -5.25 1.33 -7.29
CA THR A 60 -6.29 1.67 -8.27
C THR A 60 -6.32 3.17 -8.59
N GLU A 61 -6.05 4.02 -7.61
CA GLU A 61 -5.91 5.47 -7.79
C GLU A 61 -4.58 5.86 -8.46
N GLY A 62 -3.64 4.92 -8.62
CA GLY A 62 -2.32 5.19 -9.19
C GLY A 62 -1.40 5.99 -8.26
N VAL A 63 -1.65 5.96 -6.95
CA VAL A 63 -0.78 6.58 -5.93
C VAL A 63 0.39 5.66 -5.58
N ILE A 64 0.18 4.34 -5.64
CA ILE A 64 1.20 3.33 -5.40
C ILE A 64 1.29 2.34 -6.55
N GLN A 65 2.43 1.67 -6.65
CA GLN A 65 2.61 0.52 -7.53
C GLN A 65 2.92 -0.72 -6.71
N ARG A 66 2.29 -1.82 -7.11
CA ARG A 66 2.59 -3.16 -6.62
C ARG A 66 3.69 -3.79 -7.49
N LEU A 67 4.82 -4.09 -6.88
CA LEU A 67 5.91 -4.84 -7.49
C LEU A 67 5.81 -6.30 -7.07
N GLN A 68 5.32 -7.14 -7.98
CA GLN A 68 5.38 -8.60 -7.83
C GLN A 68 6.64 -9.11 -8.52
N GLN A 69 7.57 -9.64 -7.74
CA GLN A 69 8.77 -10.29 -8.27
C GLN A 69 8.64 -11.80 -8.09
N ALA A 70 9.11 -12.59 -9.07
CA ALA A 70 9.04 -14.05 -8.99
C ALA A 70 9.88 -14.64 -7.83
N TRP A 71 10.87 -13.88 -7.34
CA TRP A 71 11.85 -14.31 -6.35
C TRP A 71 11.74 -13.55 -5.02
N ALA A 72 10.90 -12.52 -4.92
CA ALA A 72 10.77 -11.67 -3.74
C ALA A 72 9.29 -11.40 -3.41
N PRO A 73 8.98 -11.16 -2.12
CA PRO A 73 7.62 -10.85 -1.70
C PRO A 73 7.10 -9.59 -2.39
N THR A 74 5.78 -9.49 -2.49
CA THR A 74 5.12 -8.31 -3.09
C THR A 74 5.53 -7.05 -2.32
N ALA A 75 6.17 -6.12 -3.01
CA ALA A 75 6.53 -4.82 -2.48
C ALA A 75 5.57 -3.75 -3.00
N TYR A 76 5.31 -2.74 -2.18
CA TYR A 76 4.50 -1.59 -2.52
C TYR A 76 5.35 -0.33 -2.37
N LEU A 77 5.35 0.51 -3.40
CA LEU A 77 6.14 1.73 -3.49
C LEU A 77 5.30 2.85 -4.07
N ALA A 78 5.71 4.10 -3.85
CA ALA A 78 5.08 5.25 -4.49
C ALA A 78 5.05 5.08 -6.01
N ALA A 79 3.90 5.33 -6.63
CA ALA A 79 3.80 5.45 -8.07
C ALA A 79 4.59 6.69 -8.48
N ARG A 80 5.84 6.48 -8.90
CA ARG A 80 6.51 7.50 -9.69
C ARG A 80 5.81 7.54 -11.05
N PRO A 81 5.76 8.69 -11.73
CA PRO A 81 5.38 8.74 -13.14
C PRO A 81 6.46 7.99 -13.95
N GLN A 82 6.42 6.67 -13.90
CA GLN A 82 7.28 5.76 -14.64
C GLN A 82 6.65 5.61 -16.02
N GLY A 83 7.06 6.49 -16.92
CA GLY A 83 7.12 6.09 -18.32
C GLY A 83 8.07 4.90 -18.42
N GLU A 84 7.58 3.82 -19.04
CA GLU A 84 8.36 2.68 -19.54
C GLU A 84 8.54 1.48 -18.58
N GLY A 85 7.82 0.39 -18.90
CA GLY A 85 8.48 -0.90 -19.12
C GLY A 85 8.62 -1.86 -17.94
N ARG A 86 7.62 -2.73 -17.77
CA ARG A 86 7.73 -4.15 -18.18
C ARG A 86 6.47 -4.93 -17.82
N ARG A 87 5.81 -5.41 -18.87
CA ARG A 87 4.87 -6.53 -18.79
C ARG A 87 5.67 -7.79 -18.43
N PRO A 88 5.33 -8.55 -17.39
CA PRO A 88 5.71 -9.94 -17.33
C PRO A 88 4.70 -10.69 -18.19
N THR A 89 5.00 -10.87 -19.47
CA THR A 89 4.34 -11.94 -20.23
C THR A 89 5.18 -13.20 -20.06
N ASP A 90 4.72 -14.02 -19.13
CA ASP A 90 4.73 -15.48 -19.21
C ASP A 90 4.66 -15.97 -20.67
N HIS A 91 5.72 -16.63 -21.17
CA HIS A 91 5.70 -17.91 -21.91
C HIS A 91 7.13 -18.42 -22.17
#